data_AF-A0A382NAJ4-F1
#
_entry.id   AF-A0A382NAJ4-F1
#
_cell.length_a   1.000
_cell.length_b   1.000
_cell.length_c   1.000
_cell.angle_alpha   90.00
_cell.angle_beta   90.00
_cell.angle_gamma   90.00
#
_symmetry.space_group_name_H-M   'P 1'
#
loop_
_entity.id
_entity.type
_entity.pdbx_description
1 polymer ?
#
loop_
_entity_poly.entity_id
_entity_poly.type
_entity_poly.pdbx_seq_one_letter_code
_entity_poly.pdbx_strand_id
1 'polypeptide(L)'
;VWEKKHLLLGNRFTKHDKPVAYDVVNKLQKIPWEIDPDTYLFEKPTNRTMDKQQFLRVVEEYLGIPFHFVWRYDSRGRSYSSGYDLNLQTDEYGKALVSFHNKEKITNLPNLYIAIANHAGKDKLTWKEREKWFLSQKVDDISWKEPILGRKAIRALTDTINGKPSGYVMSLDATSSGLQIMAVISGCKETAKLVNCIDPNKRYDIYTEVADLMNKHTSKPIRRVIAKEVTMTHFYNSKAQPKSLLSKTELSVFYEVINGLFPGADNVMSAINTCWDSQKDHHTWVMPDGHTVYVPVVESTTFTYSDPEFGEIPFTYDNQISSDNFRSLCPNVIHSIDGYIAREMIRRCDFQLSHVHDCFVFNPNYLQEVT
;
A
#
# COMPACT_ATOMS: atom_id res chain seq x y z
N VAL A 1 30.82 -0.53 -11.60
CA VAL A 1 30.79 -1.37 -10.38
C VAL A 1 29.37 -1.89 -10.24
N TRP A 2 29.13 -3.18 -10.47
CA TRP A 2 27.78 -3.75 -10.35
C TRP A 2 27.39 -3.79 -8.88
N GLU A 3 26.28 -3.15 -8.54
CA GLU A 3 25.78 -3.10 -7.17
C GLU A 3 25.31 -4.52 -6.76
N LYS A 4 25.98 -5.14 -5.77
CA LYS A 4 25.62 -6.48 -5.24
C LYS A 4 24.41 -6.42 -4.30
N LYS A 5 23.29 -5.81 -4.72
CA LYS A 5 22.05 -5.82 -3.95
C LYS A 5 21.30 -7.13 -4.20
N HIS A 6 20.95 -7.83 -3.12
CA HIS A 6 20.18 -9.07 -3.16
C HIS A 6 18.73 -8.80 -3.60
N LEU A 7 18.05 -9.68 -4.33
CA LEU A 7 16.66 -9.39 -4.74
C LEU A 7 15.70 -9.21 -3.55
N LEU A 8 15.95 -9.95 -2.46
CA LEU A 8 15.23 -9.77 -1.19
C LEU A 8 15.81 -8.60 -0.38
N LEU A 9 14.92 -7.76 0.14
CA LEU A 9 15.16 -6.69 1.10
C LEU A 9 15.29 -7.24 2.52
N GLY A 10 15.70 -6.36 3.43
CA GLY A 10 15.89 -6.67 4.84
C GLY A 10 17.34 -6.99 5.19
N ASN A 11 17.50 -7.56 6.38
CA ASN A 11 18.81 -7.88 6.95
C ASN A 11 19.33 -9.23 6.40
N ARG A 12 20.37 -9.79 7.02
CA ARG A 12 20.95 -11.08 6.60
C ARG A 12 19.98 -12.25 6.79
N PHE A 13 19.04 -12.16 7.74
CA PHE A 13 18.15 -13.26 8.12
C PHE A 13 17.02 -13.48 7.10
N THR A 14 16.62 -12.45 6.34
CA THR A 14 15.57 -12.57 5.33
C THR A 14 16.07 -13.13 3.99
N LYS A 15 17.39 -13.24 3.79
CA LYS A 15 17.99 -13.66 2.51
C LYS A 15 18.01 -15.17 2.41
N HIS A 16 17.62 -15.69 1.25
CA HIS A 16 17.65 -17.11 0.92
C HIS A 16 17.79 -17.33 -0.59
N ASP A 17 18.23 -18.53 -0.96
CA ASP A 17 18.38 -18.94 -2.37
C ASP A 17 17.16 -19.71 -2.92
N LYS A 18 16.07 -19.80 -2.15
CA LYS A 18 14.82 -20.44 -2.59
C LYS A 18 14.14 -19.65 -3.73
N PRO A 19 13.32 -20.30 -4.58
CA PRO A 19 12.66 -19.64 -5.71
C PRO A 19 11.79 -18.45 -5.30
N VAL A 20 11.87 -17.38 -6.10
CA VAL A 20 11.02 -16.18 -6.01
C VAL A 20 10.53 -15.81 -7.42
N ALA A 21 9.47 -15.01 -7.51
CA ALA A 21 8.83 -14.62 -8.77
C ALA A 21 9.68 -13.62 -9.61
N TYR A 22 10.79 -14.08 -10.18
CA TYR A 22 11.71 -13.26 -10.97
C TYR A 22 11.07 -12.68 -12.23
N ASP A 23 10.14 -13.41 -12.85
CA ASP A 23 9.41 -12.98 -14.05
C ASP A 23 8.66 -11.66 -13.81
N VAL A 24 8.01 -11.55 -12.65
CA VAL A 24 7.23 -10.38 -12.26
C VAL A 24 8.13 -9.18 -11.96
N VAL A 25 9.22 -9.37 -11.21
CA VAL A 25 10.22 -8.31 -10.98
C VAL A 25 10.78 -7.82 -12.29
N ASN A 26 11.15 -8.73 -13.19
CA ASN A 26 11.66 -8.37 -14.51
C ASN A 26 10.64 -7.56 -15.31
N LYS A 27 9.34 -7.86 -15.19
CA LYS A 27 8.29 -7.08 -15.84
C LYS A 27 8.16 -5.68 -15.25
N LEU A 28 8.15 -5.54 -13.93
CA LEU A 28 8.15 -4.25 -13.23
C LEU A 28 9.36 -3.37 -13.60
N GLN A 29 10.55 -3.97 -13.65
CA GLN A 29 11.80 -3.28 -14.00
C GLN A 29 11.90 -2.92 -15.48
N LYS A 30 11.05 -3.47 -16.36
CA LYS A 30 10.98 -3.12 -17.78
C LYS A 30 10.11 -1.91 -18.08
N ILE A 31 9.36 -1.40 -17.10
CA ILE A 31 8.48 -0.24 -17.28
C ILE A 31 9.36 1.01 -17.30
N PRO A 32 9.42 1.77 -18.42
CA PRO A 32 10.15 3.01 -18.45
C PRO A 32 9.30 4.15 -17.85
N TRP A 33 9.95 4.94 -17.00
CA TRP A 33 9.39 6.09 -16.31
C TRP A 33 10.14 7.36 -16.72
N GLU A 34 9.50 8.50 -16.50
CA GLU A 34 10.12 9.82 -16.67
C GLU A 34 9.70 10.76 -15.55
N ILE A 35 10.53 11.79 -15.32
CA ILE A 35 10.18 12.90 -14.44
C ILE A 35 9.16 13.76 -15.18
N ASP A 36 8.01 14.00 -14.55
CA ASP A 36 6.94 14.85 -15.07
C ASP A 36 7.37 16.34 -14.98
N PRO A 37 7.67 16.99 -16.12
CA PRO A 37 8.25 18.34 -16.12
C PRO A 37 7.27 19.38 -15.57
N ASP A 38 5.98 19.27 -15.87
CA ASP A 38 4.97 20.20 -15.37
C ASP A 38 4.82 20.09 -13.86
N THR A 39 4.81 18.88 -13.31
CA THR A 39 4.79 18.69 -11.85
C THR A 39 6.05 19.25 -11.20
N TYR A 40 7.23 19.02 -11.78
CA TYR A 40 8.47 19.61 -11.27
C TYR A 40 8.44 21.16 -11.28
N LEU A 41 7.94 21.77 -12.35
CA LEU A 41 7.93 23.22 -12.56
C LEU A 41 6.87 23.94 -11.72
N PHE A 42 5.67 23.37 -11.60
CA PHE A 42 4.51 24.07 -11.04
C PHE A 42 4.16 23.66 -9.61
N GLU A 43 4.65 22.52 -9.13
CA GLU A 43 4.25 21.96 -7.83
C GLU A 43 5.40 22.05 -6.81
N LYS A 44 5.04 22.16 -5.53
CA LYS A 44 6.03 22.26 -4.45
C LYS A 44 6.19 20.92 -3.73
N PRO A 45 7.43 20.51 -3.39
CA PRO A 45 7.65 19.31 -2.59
C PRO A 45 6.91 19.35 -1.25
N THR A 46 6.16 18.30 -0.96
CA THR A 46 5.43 18.13 0.31
C THR A 46 6.26 17.38 1.37
N ASN A 47 7.24 16.60 0.94
CA ASN A 47 8.13 15.85 1.83
C ASN A 47 9.16 16.76 2.51
N ARG A 48 9.01 16.94 3.83
CA ARG A 48 9.92 17.76 4.65
C ARG A 48 11.23 17.05 5.01
N THR A 49 11.30 15.73 4.86
CA THR A 49 12.50 14.93 5.19
C THR A 49 13.33 14.58 3.96
N MET A 50 12.94 15.07 2.78
CA MET A 50 13.67 14.85 1.53
C MET A 50 15.04 15.52 1.57
N ASP A 51 16.09 14.78 1.19
CA ASP A 51 17.40 15.39 0.96
C ASP A 51 17.35 16.22 -0.32
N LYS A 52 17.27 17.53 -0.14
CA LYS A 52 17.13 18.47 -1.26
C LYS A 52 18.32 18.41 -2.22
N GLN A 53 19.54 18.18 -1.74
CA GLN A 53 20.71 18.14 -2.62
C GLN A 53 20.69 16.86 -3.45
N GLN A 54 20.36 15.73 -2.83
CA GLN A 54 20.23 14.46 -3.54
C GLN A 54 19.10 14.48 -4.57
N PHE A 55 17.93 15.00 -4.17
CA PHE A 55 16.80 15.20 -5.07
C PHE A 55 17.16 16.06 -6.29
N LEU A 56 17.80 17.21 -6.08
CA LEU A 56 18.18 18.09 -7.19
C LEU A 56 19.20 17.45 -8.14
N ARG A 57 20.15 16.65 -7.63
CA ARG A 57 21.06 15.87 -8.48
C ARG A 57 20.30 14.87 -9.35
N VAL A 58 19.34 14.15 -8.77
CA VAL A 58 18.51 13.20 -9.53
C VAL A 58 17.71 13.91 -10.60
N VAL A 59 17.11 15.07 -10.29
CA VAL A 59 16.36 15.84 -11.29
C VAL A 59 17.28 16.34 -12.41
N GLU A 60 18.46 16.87 -12.07
CA GLU A 60 19.43 17.35 -13.07
C GLU A 60 19.90 16.20 -14.01
N GLU A 61 20.09 15.00 -13.47
CA GLU A 61 20.56 13.84 -14.23
C GLU A 61 19.45 13.17 -15.07
N TYR A 62 18.19 13.19 -14.61
CA TYR A 62 17.10 12.40 -15.21
C TYR A 62 15.95 13.21 -15.82
N LEU A 63 15.91 14.55 -15.69
CA LEU A 63 14.85 15.34 -16.31
C LEU A 63 14.91 15.24 -17.84
N GLY A 64 13.82 14.73 -18.44
CA GLY A 64 13.75 14.47 -19.88
C GLY A 64 14.47 13.20 -20.34
N ILE A 65 15.05 12.42 -19.41
CA ILE A 65 15.72 11.15 -19.69
C ILE A 65 14.91 10.01 -19.06
N PRO A 66 14.48 9.00 -19.84
CA PRO A 66 13.73 7.88 -19.28
C PRO A 66 14.61 7.02 -18.36
N PHE A 67 14.01 6.53 -17.28
CA PHE A 67 14.68 5.67 -16.30
C PHE A 67 13.80 4.48 -15.91
N HIS A 68 14.39 3.53 -15.20
CA HIS A 68 13.69 2.34 -14.71
C HIS A 68 13.92 2.20 -13.21
N PHE A 69 12.88 1.83 -12.46
CA PHE A 69 13.03 1.50 -11.06
C PHE A 69 13.64 0.12 -10.87
N VAL A 70 14.53 0.00 -9.88
CA VAL A 70 14.98 -1.30 -9.38
C VAL A 70 13.95 -1.82 -8.39
N TRP A 71 13.35 -2.96 -8.68
CA TRP A 71 12.31 -3.57 -7.85
C TRP A 71 12.86 -4.74 -7.07
N ARG A 72 12.45 -4.85 -5.80
CA ARG A 72 12.89 -5.88 -4.86
C ARG A 72 11.72 -6.37 -4.04
N TYR A 73 11.83 -7.57 -3.50
CA TYR A 73 10.80 -8.13 -2.61
C TYR A 73 11.20 -7.99 -1.15
N ASP A 74 10.24 -7.80 -0.26
CA ASP A 74 10.47 -8.12 1.15
C ASP A 74 10.43 -9.66 1.39
N SER A 75 10.56 -10.07 2.65
CA SER A 75 10.49 -11.48 3.06
C SER A 75 9.16 -12.20 2.74
N ARG A 76 8.11 -11.43 2.44
CA ARG A 76 6.73 -11.91 2.22
C ARG A 76 6.36 -11.88 0.73
N GLY A 77 7.21 -11.30 -0.12
CA GLY A 77 6.99 -11.16 -1.55
C GLY A 77 6.25 -9.89 -1.98
N ARG A 78 6.08 -8.88 -1.11
CA ARG A 78 5.59 -7.56 -1.57
C ARG A 78 6.70 -6.81 -2.28
N SER A 79 6.36 -6.21 -3.41
CA SER A 79 7.31 -5.46 -4.25
C SER A 79 7.57 -4.05 -3.72
N TYR A 80 8.84 -3.64 -3.75
CA TYR A 80 9.32 -2.31 -3.39
C TYR A 80 10.25 -1.77 -4.46
N SER A 81 10.01 -0.55 -4.92
CA SER A 81 10.91 0.18 -5.81
C SER A 81 11.99 0.89 -4.99
N SER A 82 13.23 0.82 -5.48
CA SER A 82 14.38 1.53 -4.91
C SER A 82 14.49 2.94 -5.50
N GLY A 83 14.91 3.89 -4.66
CA GLY A 83 15.03 5.31 -4.98
C GLY A 83 14.33 6.12 -3.88
N TYR A 84 15.07 6.80 -3.01
CA TYR A 84 14.44 7.52 -1.88
C TYR A 84 13.83 8.85 -2.31
N ASP A 85 14.46 9.53 -3.29
CA ASP A 85 14.09 10.88 -3.70
C ASP A 85 13.13 10.91 -4.91
N LEU A 86 13.14 9.85 -5.72
CA LEU A 86 12.22 9.65 -6.85
C LEU A 86 11.65 8.23 -6.74
N ASN A 87 10.38 8.13 -6.37
CA ASN A 87 9.74 6.83 -6.13
C ASN A 87 8.23 6.92 -6.30
N LEU A 88 7.63 5.89 -6.89
CA LEU A 88 6.18 5.72 -6.94
C LEU A 88 5.56 5.45 -5.54
N GLN A 89 6.35 4.92 -4.60
CA GLN A 89 5.87 4.47 -3.28
C GLN A 89 6.05 5.54 -2.16
N THR A 90 6.15 6.82 -2.52
CA THR A 90 6.39 7.93 -1.59
C THR A 90 5.14 8.78 -1.34
N ASP A 91 5.32 10.01 -0.86
CA ASP A 91 4.27 11.01 -0.68
C ASP A 91 3.62 11.48 -2.00
N GLU A 92 2.62 12.36 -1.87
CA GLU A 92 1.84 12.84 -3.01
C GLU A 92 2.73 13.49 -4.10
N TYR A 93 3.67 14.35 -3.71
CA TYR A 93 4.55 15.01 -4.65
C TYR A 93 5.40 14.01 -5.42
N GLY A 94 6.07 13.06 -4.76
CA GLY A 94 6.91 12.10 -5.49
C GLY A 94 6.11 11.12 -6.36
N LYS A 95 4.87 10.78 -5.98
CA LYS A 95 3.93 10.06 -6.86
C LYS A 95 3.59 10.88 -8.11
N ALA A 96 3.27 12.16 -7.92
CA ALA A 96 2.94 13.06 -9.03
C ALA A 96 4.16 13.35 -9.92
N LEU A 97 5.38 13.27 -9.38
CA LEU A 97 6.60 13.57 -10.12
C LEU A 97 6.95 12.51 -11.16
N VAL A 98 6.35 11.32 -11.09
CA VAL A 98 6.65 10.20 -12.01
C VAL A 98 5.50 9.99 -12.99
N SER A 99 5.85 9.80 -14.27
CA SER A 99 4.93 9.47 -15.36
C SER A 99 5.46 8.27 -16.13
N PHE A 100 4.58 7.51 -16.78
CA PHE A 100 5.04 6.52 -17.76
C PHE A 100 5.71 7.24 -18.94
N HIS A 101 6.86 6.71 -19.35
CA HIS A 101 7.57 7.24 -20.51
C HIS A 101 6.90 6.87 -21.84
N ASN A 102 6.40 5.62 -21.94
CA ASN A 102 5.65 5.18 -23.12
C ASN A 102 4.21 5.73 -23.04
N LYS A 103 4.04 6.97 -23.48
CA LYS A 103 2.76 7.68 -23.38
C LYS A 103 1.74 7.11 -24.36
N GLU A 104 0.48 7.12 -23.95
CA GLU A 104 -0.64 6.72 -24.79
C GLU A 104 -1.66 7.84 -24.91
N LYS A 105 -2.39 7.87 -26.04
CA LYS A 105 -3.57 8.73 -26.16
C LYS A 105 -4.70 8.10 -25.35
N ILE A 106 -5.20 8.84 -24.38
CA ILE A 106 -6.33 8.39 -23.58
C ILE A 106 -7.61 8.53 -24.41
N THR A 107 -8.34 7.44 -24.61
CA THR A 107 -9.58 7.44 -25.42
C THR A 107 -10.84 7.36 -24.57
N ASN A 108 -10.72 6.96 -23.31
CA ASN A 108 -11.84 6.83 -22.38
C ASN A 108 -11.84 7.98 -21.34
N LEU A 109 -12.44 9.12 -21.72
CA LEU A 109 -12.53 10.31 -20.86
C LEU A 109 -13.22 10.06 -19.49
N PRO A 110 -14.32 9.27 -19.39
CA PRO A 110 -14.89 8.89 -18.11
C PRO A 110 -13.89 8.34 -17.08
N ASN A 111 -12.87 7.59 -17.51
CA ASN A 111 -11.86 7.05 -16.60
C ASN A 111 -10.98 8.16 -15.99
N LEU A 112 -10.69 9.23 -16.74
CA LEU A 112 -10.02 10.42 -16.20
C LEU A 112 -10.91 11.18 -15.22
N TYR A 113 -12.22 11.30 -15.50
CA TYR A 113 -13.16 11.95 -14.60
C TYR A 113 -13.25 11.23 -13.25
N ILE A 114 -13.23 9.90 -13.27
CA ILE A 114 -13.15 9.06 -12.07
C ILE A 114 -11.84 9.32 -11.31
N ALA A 115 -10.70 9.36 -12.00
CA ALA A 115 -9.41 9.63 -11.37
C ALA A 115 -9.38 11.03 -10.70
N ILE A 116 -9.89 12.06 -11.39
CA ILE A 116 -10.02 13.41 -10.84
C ILE A 116 -10.91 13.42 -9.58
N ALA A 117 -12.07 12.75 -9.64
CA ALA A 117 -12.98 12.64 -8.51
C ALA A 117 -12.34 11.93 -7.30
N ASN A 118 -11.48 10.94 -7.52
CA ASN A 118 -10.75 10.26 -6.45
C ASN A 118 -9.83 11.23 -5.71
N HIS A 119 -9.04 12.03 -6.45
CA HIS A 119 -8.14 13.03 -5.86
C HIS A 119 -8.90 14.17 -5.16
N ALA A 120 -10.17 14.41 -5.50
CA ALA A 120 -11.08 15.31 -4.78
C ALA A 120 -11.78 14.65 -3.56
N GLY A 121 -11.41 13.42 -3.19
CA GLY A 121 -11.97 12.71 -2.04
C GLY A 121 -13.39 12.18 -2.26
N LYS A 122 -13.77 11.88 -3.50
CA LYS A 122 -15.08 11.30 -3.86
C LYS A 122 -15.02 9.78 -4.05
N ASP A 123 -14.04 9.13 -3.42
CA ASP A 123 -13.76 7.69 -3.43
C ASP A 123 -14.87 6.81 -2.82
N LYS A 124 -15.83 7.43 -2.13
CA LYS A 124 -17.03 6.78 -1.60
C LYS A 124 -18.20 6.69 -2.59
N LEU A 125 -18.19 7.51 -3.65
CA LEU A 125 -19.22 7.48 -4.68
C LEU A 125 -19.03 6.28 -5.62
N THR A 126 -20.11 5.82 -6.26
CA THR A 126 -20.04 4.90 -7.40
C THR A 126 -19.36 5.58 -8.60
N TRP A 127 -18.98 4.79 -9.60
CA TRP A 127 -18.22 5.31 -10.75
C TRP A 127 -19.03 6.32 -11.57
N LYS A 128 -20.30 6.01 -11.84
CA LYS A 128 -21.23 6.93 -12.53
C LYS A 128 -21.46 8.22 -11.75
N GLU A 129 -21.51 8.14 -10.43
CA GLU A 129 -21.64 9.32 -9.57
C GLU A 129 -20.37 10.17 -9.56
N ARG A 130 -19.18 9.57 -9.65
CA ARG A 130 -17.90 10.30 -9.78
C ARG A 130 -17.82 11.06 -11.10
N GLU A 131 -18.19 10.41 -12.19
CA GLU A 131 -18.29 11.04 -13.51
C GLU A 131 -19.26 12.23 -13.47
N LYS A 132 -20.49 12.01 -12.99
CA LYS A 132 -21.49 13.08 -12.87
C LYS A 132 -21.02 14.20 -11.94
N TRP A 133 -20.34 13.86 -10.84
CA TRP A 133 -19.77 14.85 -9.93
C TRP A 133 -18.79 15.74 -10.68
N PHE A 134 -17.81 15.16 -11.39
CA PHE A 134 -16.80 15.93 -12.12
C PHE A 134 -17.43 16.83 -13.20
N LEU A 135 -18.36 16.29 -13.99
CA LEU A 135 -19.06 17.04 -15.05
C LEU A 135 -19.90 18.23 -14.52
N SER A 136 -20.22 18.25 -13.23
CA SER A 136 -20.91 19.38 -12.59
C SER A 136 -19.98 20.38 -11.91
N GLN A 137 -18.67 20.13 -11.88
CA GLN A 137 -17.69 21.03 -11.27
C GLN A 137 -17.13 22.05 -12.27
N LYS A 138 -16.75 23.22 -11.75
CA LYS A 138 -15.75 24.07 -12.38
C LYS A 138 -14.39 23.69 -11.80
N VAL A 139 -13.40 23.49 -12.67
CA VAL A 139 -12.08 22.96 -12.27
C VAL A 139 -11.43 23.79 -11.16
N ASP A 140 -11.51 25.12 -11.25
CA ASP A 140 -10.91 26.05 -10.29
C ASP A 140 -11.59 26.01 -8.90
N ASP A 141 -12.83 25.52 -8.83
CA ASP A 141 -13.62 25.46 -7.60
C ASP A 141 -13.45 24.12 -6.85
N ILE A 142 -12.66 23.17 -7.40
CA ILE A 142 -12.50 21.85 -6.81
C ILE A 142 -11.69 21.93 -5.50
N SER A 143 -12.31 21.50 -4.41
CA SER A 143 -11.60 21.24 -3.15
C SER A 143 -10.90 19.88 -3.22
N TRP A 144 -9.57 19.90 -3.20
CA TRP A 144 -8.75 18.70 -3.36
C TRP A 144 -8.41 18.03 -2.02
N LYS A 145 -8.49 16.69 -2.00
CA LYS A 145 -7.88 15.86 -0.95
C LYS A 145 -6.40 15.60 -1.27
N GLU A 146 -6.10 15.42 -2.56
CA GLU A 146 -4.77 15.23 -3.14
C GLU A 146 -4.57 16.31 -4.22
N PRO A 147 -4.16 17.54 -3.83
CA PRO A 147 -4.10 18.69 -4.73
C PRO A 147 -3.13 18.57 -5.90
N ILE A 148 -1.95 17.97 -5.70
CA ILE A 148 -0.90 17.84 -6.72
C ILE A 148 -1.30 16.78 -7.74
N LEU A 149 -1.73 15.60 -7.27
CA LEU A 149 -2.21 14.54 -8.14
C LEU A 149 -3.48 14.95 -8.88
N GLY A 150 -4.40 15.65 -8.20
CA GLY A 150 -5.61 16.22 -8.79
C GLY A 150 -5.31 17.17 -9.94
N ARG A 151 -4.39 18.14 -9.73
CA ARG A 151 -3.96 19.05 -10.82
C ARG A 151 -3.24 18.31 -11.95
N LYS A 152 -2.44 17.28 -11.65
CA LYS A 152 -1.81 16.44 -12.68
C LYS A 152 -2.86 15.71 -13.54
N ALA A 153 -3.92 15.20 -12.92
CA ALA A 153 -5.04 14.58 -13.64
C ALA A 153 -5.79 15.58 -14.54
N ILE A 154 -5.96 16.83 -14.09
CA ILE A 154 -6.51 17.93 -14.91
C ILE A 154 -5.61 18.22 -16.11
N ARG A 155 -4.28 18.31 -15.92
CA ARG A 155 -3.32 18.48 -17.03
C ARG A 155 -3.45 17.35 -18.05
N ALA A 156 -3.54 16.10 -17.58
CA ALA A 156 -3.74 14.93 -18.44
C ALA A 156 -5.06 15.00 -19.23
N LEU A 157 -6.14 15.49 -18.61
CA LEU A 157 -7.41 15.73 -19.29
C LEU A 157 -7.27 16.80 -20.39
N THR A 158 -6.60 17.91 -20.10
CA THR A 158 -6.34 18.97 -21.10
C THR A 158 -5.52 18.43 -22.27
N ASP A 159 -4.46 17.66 -22.02
CA ASP A 159 -3.67 17.02 -23.08
C ASP A 159 -4.50 16.06 -23.92
N THR A 160 -5.36 15.27 -23.27
CA THR A 160 -6.25 14.32 -23.94
C THR A 160 -7.25 15.03 -24.87
N ILE A 161 -7.89 16.11 -24.41
CA ILE A 161 -8.79 16.94 -25.23
C ILE A 161 -8.06 17.53 -26.44
N ASN A 162 -6.79 17.89 -26.27
CA ASN A 162 -5.92 18.39 -27.34
C ASN A 162 -5.31 17.28 -28.22
N GLY A 163 -5.70 16.02 -28.03
CA GLY A 163 -5.22 14.88 -28.82
C GLY A 163 -3.76 14.49 -28.57
N LYS A 164 -3.16 14.94 -27.47
CA LYS A 164 -1.79 14.63 -27.07
C LYS A 164 -1.74 13.34 -26.23
N PRO A 165 -0.72 12.49 -26.42
CA PRO A 165 -0.52 11.33 -25.56
C PRO A 165 -0.06 11.77 -24.16
N SER A 166 -0.48 11.04 -23.11
CA SER A 166 -0.15 11.33 -21.73
C SER A 166 0.55 10.15 -21.06
N GLY A 167 1.53 10.44 -20.21
CA GLY A 167 2.18 9.48 -19.30
C GLY A 167 1.49 9.42 -17.94
N TYR A 168 0.35 10.09 -17.78
CA TYR A 168 -0.42 10.09 -16.54
C TYR A 168 -0.82 8.67 -16.13
N VAL A 169 -0.65 8.38 -14.86
CA VAL A 169 -1.07 7.12 -14.24
C VAL A 169 -2.26 7.39 -13.35
N MET A 170 -3.36 6.67 -13.58
CA MET A 170 -4.44 6.61 -12.59
C MET A 170 -4.15 5.50 -11.59
N SER A 171 -4.71 5.64 -10.38
CA SER A 171 -4.54 4.66 -9.31
C SER A 171 -5.86 4.09 -8.82
N LEU A 172 -5.89 2.78 -8.56
CA LEU A 172 -6.98 2.10 -7.86
C LEU A 172 -6.47 1.44 -6.60
N ASP A 173 -7.06 1.84 -5.47
CA ASP A 173 -6.73 1.31 -4.15
C ASP A 173 -7.80 0.34 -3.65
N ALA A 174 -7.37 -0.77 -3.07
CA ALA A 174 -8.26 -1.76 -2.47
C ALA A 174 -8.86 -1.24 -1.15
N THR A 175 -10.14 -1.51 -0.92
CA THR A 175 -10.78 -1.12 0.35
C THR A 175 -10.49 -2.17 1.41
N SER A 176 -9.59 -1.87 2.34
CA SER A 176 -9.27 -2.77 3.46
C SER A 176 -8.76 -4.14 2.97
N SER A 177 -7.78 -4.13 2.07
CA SER A 177 -7.18 -5.30 1.40
C SER A 177 -6.99 -6.52 2.30
N GLY A 178 -6.41 -6.33 3.50
CA GLY A 178 -6.22 -7.41 4.47
C GLY A 178 -7.52 -8.13 4.86
N LEU A 179 -8.58 -7.37 5.17
CA LEU A 179 -9.89 -7.94 5.51
C LEU A 179 -10.60 -8.52 4.29
N GLN A 180 -10.40 -7.95 3.09
CA GLN A 180 -10.89 -8.57 1.84
C GLN A 180 -10.29 -9.95 1.63
N ILE A 181 -8.97 -10.08 1.79
CA ILE A 181 -8.26 -11.35 1.69
C ILE A 181 -8.82 -12.34 2.71
N MET A 182 -8.94 -11.94 3.98
CA MET A 182 -9.48 -12.80 5.03
C MET A 182 -10.92 -13.25 4.75
N ALA A 183 -11.76 -12.35 4.21
CA ALA A 183 -13.13 -12.68 3.83
C ALA A 183 -13.18 -13.71 2.70
N VAL A 184 -12.34 -13.55 1.67
CA VAL A 184 -12.30 -14.44 0.51
C VAL A 184 -11.79 -15.83 0.91
N ILE A 185 -10.69 -15.93 1.65
CA ILE A 185 -10.11 -17.24 2.01
C ILE A 185 -10.96 -18.01 3.04
N SER A 186 -11.74 -17.31 3.87
CA SER A 186 -12.71 -17.94 4.77
C SER A 186 -14.04 -18.29 4.09
N GLY A 187 -14.31 -17.74 2.89
CA GLY A 187 -15.63 -17.80 2.27
C GLY A 187 -16.73 -17.06 3.05
N CYS A 188 -16.37 -16.18 3.98
CA CYS A 188 -17.33 -15.52 4.86
C CYS A 188 -18.08 -14.39 4.14
N LYS A 189 -19.35 -14.64 3.78
CA LYS A 189 -20.21 -13.66 3.09
C LYS A 189 -20.49 -12.41 3.92
N GLU A 190 -20.58 -12.52 5.25
CA GLU A 190 -20.84 -11.39 6.14
C GLU A 190 -19.67 -10.40 6.13
N THR A 191 -18.45 -10.91 6.35
CA THR A 191 -17.23 -10.10 6.24
C THR A 191 -17.08 -9.56 4.81
N ALA A 192 -17.24 -10.41 3.78
CA ALA A 192 -17.10 -10.04 2.37
C ALA A 192 -18.05 -8.92 1.93
N LYS A 193 -19.28 -8.90 2.47
CA LYS A 193 -20.25 -7.81 2.23
C LYS A 193 -19.72 -6.48 2.74
N LEU A 194 -19.22 -6.44 3.98
CA LEU A 194 -18.73 -5.21 4.61
C LEU A 194 -17.48 -4.66 3.91
N VAL A 195 -16.65 -5.52 3.32
CA VAL A 195 -15.40 -5.12 2.66
C VAL A 195 -15.51 -5.01 1.14
N ASN A 196 -16.72 -4.78 0.62
CA ASN A 196 -16.98 -4.50 -0.81
C ASN A 196 -16.68 -5.66 -1.78
N CYS A 197 -16.71 -6.92 -1.34
CA CYS A 197 -16.47 -8.08 -2.21
C CYS A 197 -17.75 -8.69 -2.83
N ILE A 198 -18.94 -8.18 -2.49
CA ILE A 198 -20.22 -8.77 -2.93
C ILE A 198 -21.06 -7.84 -3.78
N ASP A 199 -21.44 -6.67 -3.27
CA ASP A 199 -22.38 -5.77 -3.94
C ASP A 199 -21.64 -4.62 -4.65
N PRO A 200 -21.59 -4.58 -5.99
CA PRO A 200 -20.89 -3.53 -6.73
C PRO A 200 -21.63 -2.17 -6.67
N ASN A 201 -22.91 -2.15 -6.28
CA ASN A 201 -23.73 -0.93 -6.27
C ASN A 201 -23.64 -0.18 -4.94
N LYS A 202 -22.99 -0.76 -3.93
CA LYS A 202 -22.85 -0.14 -2.61
C LYS A 202 -21.40 -0.16 -2.16
N ARG A 203 -20.89 1.02 -1.81
CA ARG A 203 -19.55 1.21 -1.24
C ARG A 203 -19.65 1.36 0.27
N TYR A 204 -19.15 0.36 0.98
CA TYR A 204 -19.02 0.33 2.42
C TYR A 204 -17.73 1.00 2.87
N ASP A 205 -17.84 1.81 3.93
CA ASP A 205 -16.71 2.40 4.65
C ASP A 205 -16.67 1.81 6.06
N ILE A 206 -16.08 0.62 6.18
CA ILE A 206 -16.07 -0.15 7.44
C ILE A 206 -15.49 0.62 8.63
N TYR A 207 -14.57 1.55 8.38
CA TYR A 207 -13.94 2.31 9.46
C TYR A 207 -14.84 3.43 9.95
N THR A 208 -15.68 3.98 9.08
CA THR A 208 -16.77 4.86 9.51
C THR A 208 -17.82 4.06 10.27
N GLU A 209 -18.18 2.87 9.78
CA GLU A 209 -19.17 2.01 10.46
C GLU A 209 -18.71 1.60 11.87
N VAL A 210 -17.45 1.17 12.04
CA VAL A 210 -16.89 0.87 13.37
C VAL A 210 -16.88 2.13 14.25
N ALA A 211 -16.46 3.28 13.71
CA ALA A 211 -16.48 4.54 14.47
C ALA A 211 -17.91 4.89 14.93
N ASP A 212 -18.90 4.78 14.05
CA ASP A 212 -20.29 5.09 14.34
C ASP A 212 -20.89 4.12 15.36
N LEU A 213 -20.54 2.83 15.30
CA LEU A 213 -20.92 1.84 16.31
C LEU A 213 -20.31 2.16 17.68
N MET A 214 -19.01 2.48 17.72
CA MET A 214 -18.36 2.89 18.98
C MET A 214 -18.99 4.17 19.55
N ASN A 215 -19.28 5.16 18.70
CA ASN A 215 -19.84 6.45 19.08
C ASN A 215 -21.24 6.39 19.69
N LYS A 216 -21.95 5.26 19.56
CA LYS A 216 -23.22 5.02 20.29
C LYS A 216 -23.00 4.78 21.78
N HIS A 217 -21.79 4.39 22.17
CA HIS A 217 -21.44 3.95 23.52
C HIS A 217 -20.30 4.77 24.15
N THR A 218 -19.68 5.68 23.40
CA THR A 218 -18.64 6.59 23.91
C THR A 218 -19.19 8.00 24.11
N SER A 219 -18.72 8.68 25.16
CA SER A 219 -19.09 10.07 25.45
C SER A 219 -18.39 11.09 24.53
N LYS A 220 -17.24 10.71 23.96
CA LYS A 220 -16.49 11.50 22.98
C LYS A 220 -16.51 10.78 21.63
N PRO A 221 -16.65 11.53 20.51
CA PRO A 221 -16.66 10.94 19.20
C PRO A 221 -15.26 10.43 18.82
N ILE A 222 -15.18 9.13 18.59
CA ILE A 222 -14.06 8.44 17.96
C ILE A 222 -14.04 8.80 16.47
N ARG A 223 -12.90 9.36 16.04
CA ARG A 223 -12.69 9.72 14.63
C ARG A 223 -12.43 8.45 13.81
N ARG A 224 -12.92 8.44 12.57
CA ARG A 224 -12.67 7.37 11.57
C ARG A 224 -11.18 6.98 11.46
N VAL A 225 -10.26 7.94 11.54
CA VAL A 225 -8.81 7.68 11.46
C VAL A 225 -8.34 6.77 12.60
N ILE A 226 -8.82 7.01 13.82
CA ILE A 226 -8.52 6.18 14.99
C ILE A 226 -9.17 4.80 14.83
N ALA A 227 -10.46 4.76 14.48
CA ALA A 227 -11.17 3.50 14.22
C ALA A 227 -10.46 2.64 13.17
N LYS A 228 -9.99 3.25 12.07
CA LYS A 228 -9.18 2.59 11.04
C LYS A 228 -7.95 1.93 11.62
N GLU A 229 -7.15 2.69 12.37
CA GLU A 229 -5.87 2.22 12.89
C GLU A 229 -6.03 1.08 13.90
N VAL A 230 -6.99 1.19 14.83
CA VAL A 230 -7.24 0.14 15.81
C VAL A 230 -7.87 -1.11 15.19
N THR A 231 -8.80 -0.96 14.23
CA THR A 231 -9.40 -2.10 13.51
C THR A 231 -8.37 -2.83 12.66
N MET A 232 -7.58 -2.12 11.84
CA MET A 232 -6.58 -2.75 10.98
C MET A 232 -5.53 -3.50 11.80
N THR A 233 -5.03 -2.88 12.87
CA THR A 233 -3.96 -3.49 13.67
C THR A 233 -4.48 -4.64 14.54
N HIS A 234 -5.74 -4.61 14.97
CA HIS A 234 -6.38 -5.71 15.71
C HIS A 234 -6.33 -7.03 14.93
N PHE A 235 -6.77 -7.03 13.67
CA PHE A 235 -6.76 -8.22 12.81
C PHE A 235 -5.34 -8.67 12.40
N TYR A 236 -4.33 -7.87 12.74
CA TYR A 236 -2.90 -8.23 12.66
C TYR A 236 -2.29 -8.52 14.04
N ASN A 237 -3.08 -9.08 14.95
CA ASN A 237 -2.71 -9.49 16.31
C ASN A 237 -2.24 -8.35 17.25
N SER A 238 -2.37 -7.08 16.87
CA SER A 238 -1.94 -5.98 17.72
C SER A 238 -2.94 -5.74 18.85
N LYS A 239 -2.48 -5.91 20.08
CA LYS A 239 -3.16 -5.42 21.28
C LYS A 239 -2.58 -4.09 21.77
N ALA A 240 -1.35 -3.75 21.36
CA ALA A 240 -0.65 -2.56 21.81
C ALA A 240 -1.21 -1.29 21.15
N GLN A 241 -1.46 -1.34 19.83
CA GLN A 241 -1.98 -0.19 19.08
C GLN A 241 -3.40 0.24 19.53
N PRO A 242 -4.37 -0.69 19.70
CA PRO A 242 -5.66 -0.31 20.30
C PRO A 242 -5.51 0.31 21.70
N LYS A 243 -4.61 -0.21 22.54
CA LYS A 243 -4.36 0.31 23.90
C LYS A 243 -3.69 1.69 23.91
N SER A 244 -2.86 2.02 22.92
CA SER A 244 -2.19 3.32 22.85
C SER A 244 -3.11 4.43 22.35
N LEU A 245 -4.11 4.09 21.53
CA LEU A 245 -4.98 5.08 20.87
C LEU A 245 -6.33 5.28 21.57
N LEU A 246 -6.76 4.32 22.40
CA LEU A 246 -8.06 4.34 23.09
C LEU A 246 -7.86 4.40 24.60
N SER A 247 -8.70 5.17 25.29
CA SER A 247 -8.83 5.08 26.75
C SER A 247 -9.38 3.70 27.17
N LYS A 248 -9.29 3.37 28.46
CA LYS A 248 -9.77 2.07 28.98
C LYS A 248 -11.25 1.82 28.65
N THR A 249 -12.09 2.84 28.75
CA THR A 249 -13.53 2.74 28.44
C THR A 249 -13.76 2.55 26.95
N GLU A 250 -13.11 3.36 26.11
CA GLU A 250 -13.22 3.26 24.64
C GLU A 250 -12.67 1.92 24.13
N LEU A 251 -11.65 1.36 24.78
CA LEU A 251 -11.09 0.06 24.46
C LEU A 251 -12.08 -1.08 24.78
N SER A 252 -12.84 -1.00 25.88
CA SER A 252 -13.91 -1.97 26.18
C SER A 252 -14.97 -1.93 25.09
N VAL A 253 -15.45 -0.72 24.77
CA VAL A 253 -16.43 -0.50 23.69
C VAL A 253 -15.90 -1.01 22.35
N PHE A 254 -14.62 -0.78 22.04
CA PHE A 254 -14.01 -1.30 20.81
C PHE A 254 -14.12 -2.82 20.72
N TYR A 255 -13.78 -3.55 21.79
CA TYR A 255 -13.89 -5.00 21.79
C TYR A 255 -15.35 -5.50 21.79
N GLU A 256 -16.27 -4.78 22.43
CA GLU A 256 -17.71 -5.07 22.33
C GLU A 256 -18.24 -4.92 20.89
N VAL A 257 -17.73 -3.94 20.15
CA VAL A 257 -18.13 -3.68 18.76
C VAL A 257 -17.43 -4.61 17.76
N ILE A 258 -16.13 -4.85 17.90
CA ILE A 258 -15.33 -5.53 16.87
C ILE A 258 -15.50 -7.04 16.89
N ASN A 259 -15.73 -7.62 18.08
CA ASN A 259 -15.83 -9.07 18.24
C ASN A 259 -17.08 -9.59 17.53
N GLY A 260 -16.90 -10.44 16.52
CA GLY A 260 -18.01 -10.99 15.74
C GLY A 260 -18.53 -10.06 14.64
N LEU A 261 -18.00 -8.83 14.48
CA LEU A 261 -18.34 -7.97 13.36
C LEU A 261 -17.73 -8.48 12.04
N PHE A 262 -16.56 -9.12 12.12
CA PHE A 262 -15.86 -9.70 10.99
C PHE A 262 -15.52 -11.19 11.26
N PRO A 263 -16.53 -12.07 11.33
CA PRO A 263 -16.33 -13.45 11.78
C PRO A 263 -15.38 -14.24 10.87
N GLY A 264 -15.32 -13.92 9.57
CA GLY A 264 -14.33 -14.49 8.65
C GLY A 264 -12.90 -14.12 9.01
N ALA A 265 -12.68 -12.85 9.37
CA ALA A 265 -11.37 -12.35 9.78
C ALA A 265 -10.94 -12.93 11.15
N ASP A 266 -11.86 -13.01 12.10
CA ASP A 266 -11.63 -13.66 13.40
C ASP A 266 -11.20 -15.13 13.23
N ASN A 267 -11.92 -15.88 12.41
CA ASN A 267 -11.64 -17.29 12.15
C ASN A 267 -10.28 -17.48 11.45
N VAL A 268 -9.97 -16.66 10.45
CA VAL A 268 -8.68 -16.72 9.73
C VAL A 268 -7.53 -16.38 10.67
N MET A 269 -7.63 -15.29 11.43
CA MET A 269 -6.60 -14.89 12.38
C MET A 269 -6.36 -15.99 13.43
N SER A 270 -7.44 -16.55 13.98
CA SER A 270 -7.36 -17.67 14.94
C SER A 270 -6.68 -18.89 14.32
N ALA A 271 -7.09 -19.31 13.12
CA ALA A 271 -6.53 -20.45 12.42
C ALA A 271 -5.04 -20.26 12.08
N ILE A 272 -4.62 -19.08 11.61
CA ILE A 272 -3.20 -18.82 11.34
C ILE A 272 -2.38 -18.86 12.63
N ASN A 273 -2.92 -18.33 13.74
CA ASN A 273 -2.20 -18.31 15.01
C ASN A 273 -1.93 -19.73 15.55
N THR A 274 -2.76 -20.74 15.25
CA THR A 274 -2.49 -22.13 15.65
C THR A 274 -1.37 -22.79 14.84
N CYS A 275 -0.99 -22.21 13.69
CA CYS A 275 0.12 -22.69 12.87
C CYS A 275 1.50 -22.23 13.38
N TRP A 276 1.56 -21.43 14.44
CA TRP A 276 2.85 -21.03 15.01
C TRP A 276 3.56 -22.20 15.69
N ASP A 277 4.74 -22.53 15.19
CA ASP A 277 5.68 -23.45 15.84
C ASP A 277 6.72 -22.66 16.64
N SER A 278 6.66 -22.74 17.98
CA SER A 278 7.58 -22.02 18.87
C SER A 278 8.96 -22.66 19.01
N GLN A 279 9.18 -23.81 18.37
CA GLN A 279 10.50 -24.46 18.30
C GLN A 279 11.28 -24.07 17.03
N LYS A 280 10.69 -23.27 16.14
CA LYS A 280 11.32 -22.80 14.91
C LYS A 280 11.80 -21.37 15.05
N ASP A 281 12.95 -21.09 14.44
CA ASP A 281 13.55 -19.77 14.30
C ASP A 281 13.13 -19.07 12.99
N HIS A 282 12.23 -19.69 12.22
CA HIS A 282 11.62 -19.12 11.02
C HIS A 282 10.35 -19.88 10.63
N HIS A 283 9.48 -19.22 9.87
CA HIS A 283 8.32 -19.83 9.20
C HIS A 283 8.45 -19.60 7.69
N THR A 284 8.09 -20.62 6.90
CA THR A 284 8.28 -20.58 5.44
C THR A 284 7.15 -21.34 4.74
N TRP A 285 6.70 -20.80 3.60
CA TRP A 285 5.68 -21.40 2.74
C TRP A 285 5.88 -20.97 1.29
N VAL A 286 5.23 -21.65 0.34
CA VAL A 286 5.30 -21.34 -1.08
C VAL A 286 3.94 -20.85 -1.56
N MET A 287 3.93 -19.68 -2.20
CA MET A 287 2.73 -19.09 -2.80
C MET A 287 2.38 -19.78 -4.12
N PRO A 288 1.12 -19.72 -4.60
CA PRO A 288 0.71 -20.42 -5.83
C PRO A 288 1.48 -20.01 -7.09
N ASP A 289 2.09 -18.81 -7.13
CA ASP A 289 2.95 -18.36 -8.22
C ASP A 289 4.41 -18.87 -8.13
N GLY A 290 4.71 -19.75 -7.18
CA GLY A 290 6.04 -20.30 -6.93
C GLY A 290 6.95 -19.39 -6.08
N HIS A 291 6.46 -18.25 -5.60
CA HIS A 291 7.23 -17.37 -4.74
C HIS A 291 7.39 -17.99 -3.33
N THR A 292 8.62 -18.16 -2.88
CA THR A 292 8.89 -18.66 -1.52
C THR A 292 8.88 -17.51 -0.51
N VAL A 293 8.05 -17.63 0.50
CA VAL A 293 8.01 -16.74 1.66
C VAL A 293 8.91 -17.31 2.74
N TYR A 294 9.76 -16.46 3.33
CA TYR A 294 10.68 -16.84 4.40
C TYR A 294 10.69 -15.75 5.47
N VAL A 295 10.09 -16.06 6.61
CA VAL A 295 9.94 -15.12 7.72
C VAL A 295 10.82 -15.58 8.88
N PRO A 296 11.97 -14.92 9.13
CA PRO A 296 12.79 -15.22 10.28
C PRO A 296 12.10 -14.76 11.57
N VAL A 297 12.27 -15.52 12.65
CA VAL A 297 11.93 -15.11 14.01
C VAL A 297 13.16 -14.45 14.60
N VAL A 298 13.07 -13.13 14.83
CA VAL A 298 14.19 -12.31 15.28
C VAL A 298 13.86 -11.69 16.61
N GLU A 299 14.72 -11.91 17.60
CA GLU A 299 14.64 -11.29 18.92
C GLU A 299 15.87 -10.40 19.14
N SER A 300 15.63 -9.18 19.61
CA SER A 300 16.69 -8.22 19.91
C SER A 300 17.18 -8.39 21.34
N THR A 301 18.49 -8.49 21.52
CA THR A 301 19.13 -8.49 22.85
C THR A 301 19.88 -7.17 23.03
N THR A 302 19.54 -6.45 24.10
CA THR A 302 20.21 -5.21 24.48
C THR A 302 21.17 -5.47 25.63
N PHE A 303 22.42 -5.01 25.49
CA PHE A 303 23.41 -4.99 26.56
C PHE A 303 24.03 -3.60 26.66
N THR A 304 24.52 -3.23 27.84
CA THR A 304 25.20 -1.95 28.06
C THR A 304 26.69 -2.20 28.14
N TYR A 305 27.47 -1.52 27.30
CA TYR A 305 28.91 -1.45 27.42
C TYR A 305 29.28 -0.21 28.23
N SER A 306 30.12 -0.39 29.25
CA SER A 306 30.64 0.72 30.03
C SER A 306 31.96 1.16 29.40
N ASP A 307 31.93 2.34 28.77
CA ASP A 307 33.10 2.98 28.18
C ASP A 307 33.67 4.04 29.16
N PRO A 308 34.98 4.03 29.46
CA PRO A 308 35.60 4.99 30.39
C PRO A 308 35.51 6.46 29.96
N GLU A 309 35.39 6.75 28.66
CA GLU A 309 35.35 8.11 28.10
C GLU A 309 33.91 8.54 27.77
N PHE A 310 33.11 7.62 27.22
CA PHE A 310 31.77 7.91 26.71
C PHE A 310 30.62 7.45 27.62
N GLY A 311 30.93 6.80 28.75
CA GLY A 311 29.95 6.35 29.73
C GLY A 311 29.21 5.08 29.30
N GLU A 312 27.94 4.95 29.68
CA GLU A 312 27.13 3.77 29.36
C GLU A 312 26.58 3.84 27.93
N ILE A 313 27.04 2.94 27.06
CA ILE A 313 26.62 2.84 25.68
C ILE A 313 25.72 1.61 25.51
N PRO A 314 24.42 1.77 25.20
CA PRO A 314 23.54 0.65 24.92
C PRO A 314 23.82 0.09 23.53
N PHE A 315 24.05 -1.22 23.46
CA PHE A 315 24.19 -1.98 22.23
C PHE A 315 23.01 -2.93 22.09
N THR A 316 22.35 -2.91 20.93
CA THR A 316 21.31 -3.87 20.57
C THR A 316 21.79 -4.70 19.39
N TYR A 317 21.70 -6.02 19.50
CA TYR A 317 21.94 -6.92 18.39
C TYR A 317 20.78 -7.90 18.21
N ASP A 318 20.50 -8.20 16.95
CA ASP A 318 19.39 -9.06 16.54
C ASP A 318 19.86 -10.50 16.35
N ASN A 319 19.13 -11.44 16.94
CA ASN A 319 19.39 -12.87 16.83
C ASN A 319 18.19 -13.57 16.19
N GLN A 320 18.46 -14.44 15.22
CA GLN A 320 17.44 -15.34 14.70
C GLN A 320 17.34 -16.55 15.63
N ILE A 321 16.27 -16.60 16.42
CA ILE A 321 16.03 -17.62 17.44
C ILE A 321 14.54 -17.94 17.52
N SER A 322 14.20 -19.11 18.06
CA SER A 322 12.81 -19.48 18.28
C SER A 322 12.14 -18.62 19.37
N SER A 323 10.83 -18.41 19.28
CA SER A 323 10.07 -17.56 20.19
C SER A 323 8.63 -18.05 20.34
N ASP A 324 8.01 -17.80 21.48
CA ASP A 324 6.58 -18.01 21.71
C ASP A 324 5.72 -16.86 21.16
N ASN A 325 6.36 -15.80 20.62
CA ASN A 325 5.66 -14.63 20.10
C ASN A 325 5.06 -14.86 18.70
N PHE A 326 3.87 -15.48 18.68
CA PHE A 326 3.14 -15.81 17.46
C PHE A 326 2.56 -14.62 16.67
N ARG A 327 2.60 -13.41 17.24
CA ARG A 327 1.80 -12.27 16.74
C ARG A 327 2.12 -11.88 15.30
N SER A 328 3.35 -12.13 14.85
CA SER A 328 3.81 -11.77 13.50
C SER A 328 3.27 -12.67 12.40
N LEU A 329 2.80 -13.89 12.71
CA LEU A 329 2.48 -14.87 11.67
C LEU A 329 1.26 -14.46 10.84
N CYS A 330 0.14 -14.09 11.48
CA CYS A 330 -1.07 -13.63 10.79
C CYS A 330 -0.78 -12.49 9.78
N PRO A 331 -0.18 -11.35 10.18
CA PRO A 331 0.12 -10.29 9.21
C PRO A 331 1.08 -10.75 8.11
N ASN A 332 2.06 -11.59 8.40
CA ASN A 332 2.98 -12.09 7.36
C ASN A 332 2.28 -12.97 6.32
N VAL A 333 1.37 -13.86 6.75
CA VAL A 333 0.56 -14.69 5.85
C VAL A 333 -0.32 -13.82 4.97
N ILE A 334 -1.08 -12.88 5.56
CA ILE A 334 -1.99 -12.01 4.80
C ILE A 334 -1.22 -11.10 3.82
N HIS A 335 -0.11 -10.51 4.25
CA HIS A 335 0.74 -9.71 3.36
C HIS A 335 1.38 -10.54 2.24
N SER A 336 1.64 -11.83 2.46
CA SER A 336 2.15 -12.69 1.38
C SER A 336 1.09 -12.98 0.31
N ILE A 337 -0.18 -13.12 0.72
CA ILE A 337 -1.31 -13.27 -0.20
C ILE A 337 -1.54 -11.97 -0.97
N ASP A 338 -1.47 -10.83 -0.30
CA ASP A 338 -1.54 -9.50 -0.94
C ASP A 338 -0.41 -9.33 -1.98
N GLY A 339 0.82 -9.69 -1.62
CA GLY A 339 1.94 -9.72 -2.55
C GLY A 339 1.69 -10.66 -3.74
N TYR A 340 1.11 -11.84 -3.51
CA TYR A 340 0.74 -12.77 -4.59
C TYR A 340 -0.29 -12.18 -5.55
N ILE A 341 -1.33 -11.52 -5.04
CA ILE A 341 -2.33 -10.84 -5.86
C ILE A 341 -1.66 -9.77 -6.72
N ALA A 342 -0.82 -8.92 -6.12
CA ALA A 342 -0.12 -7.87 -6.86
C ALA A 342 0.79 -8.44 -7.96
N ARG A 343 1.50 -9.55 -7.68
CA ARG A 343 2.34 -10.22 -8.65
C ARG A 343 1.54 -10.84 -9.80
N GLU A 344 0.38 -11.42 -9.51
CA GLU A 344 -0.52 -11.96 -10.54
C GLU A 344 -1.15 -10.87 -11.41
N MET A 345 -1.52 -9.71 -10.83
CA MET A 345 -1.98 -8.55 -11.62
C MET A 345 -0.91 -8.11 -12.62
N ILE A 346 0.33 -7.94 -12.17
CA ILE A 346 1.46 -7.62 -13.07
C ILE A 346 1.64 -8.70 -14.13
N ARG A 347 1.60 -9.98 -13.74
CA ARG A 347 1.83 -11.11 -14.66
C ARG A 347 0.79 -11.13 -15.78
N ARG A 348 -0.49 -10.90 -15.45
CA ARG A 348 -1.63 -11.06 -16.36
C ARG A 348 -1.85 -9.86 -17.29
N CYS A 349 -1.46 -8.65 -16.90
CA CYS A 349 -1.66 -7.46 -17.73
C CYS A 349 -0.56 -7.31 -18.80
N ASP A 350 -0.91 -7.11 -20.06
CA ASP A 350 0.04 -6.91 -21.17
C ASP A 350 0.37 -5.43 -21.47
N PHE A 351 -0.17 -4.51 -20.66
CA PHE A 351 0.09 -3.07 -20.69
C PHE A 351 0.96 -2.61 -19.51
N GLN A 352 1.31 -1.31 -19.48
CA GLN A 352 2.06 -0.71 -18.37
C GLN A 352 1.19 -0.65 -17.11
N LEU A 353 1.42 -1.60 -16.21
CA LEU A 353 0.84 -1.63 -14.87
C LEU A 353 1.94 -1.75 -13.83
N SER A 354 1.90 -0.90 -12.82
CA SER A 354 2.76 -0.96 -11.63
C SER A 354 1.88 -0.92 -10.38
N HIS A 355 2.48 -0.96 -9.20
CA HIS A 355 1.71 -0.99 -7.97
C HIS A 355 2.47 -0.43 -6.76
N VAL A 356 1.71 0.09 -5.81
CA VAL A 356 2.11 0.40 -4.45
C VAL A 356 1.35 -0.57 -3.56
N HIS A 357 1.88 -1.78 -3.43
CA HIS A 357 1.23 -2.89 -2.73
C HIS A 357 -0.18 -3.18 -3.29
N ASP A 358 -1.23 -2.85 -2.54
CA ASP A 358 -2.66 -3.04 -2.84
C ASP A 358 -3.27 -1.93 -3.70
N CYS A 359 -2.45 -0.93 -4.09
CA CYS A 359 -2.83 0.13 -5.00
C CYS A 359 -2.18 -0.07 -6.38
N PHE A 360 -2.98 -0.23 -7.44
CA PHE A 360 -2.50 -0.45 -8.80
C PHE A 360 -2.47 0.84 -9.59
N VAL A 361 -1.39 1.10 -10.33
CA VAL A 361 -1.23 2.29 -11.18
C VAL A 361 -1.04 1.91 -12.63
N PHE A 362 -1.79 2.56 -13.53
CA PHE A 362 -1.86 2.20 -14.94
C PHE A 362 -2.42 3.36 -15.78
N ASN A 363 -2.33 3.28 -17.11
CA ASN A 363 -2.92 4.28 -18.01
C ASN A 363 -4.46 4.24 -17.93
N PRO A 364 -5.18 5.38 -17.90
CA PRO A 364 -6.64 5.40 -17.82
C PRO A 364 -7.40 4.58 -18.86
N ASN A 365 -6.80 4.24 -20.01
CA ASN A 365 -7.41 3.34 -20.99
C ASN A 365 -7.76 1.96 -20.41
N TYR A 366 -7.04 1.49 -19.39
CA TYR A 366 -7.12 0.10 -18.91
C TYR A 366 -7.95 -0.10 -17.64
N LEU A 367 -8.79 0.88 -17.28
CA LEU A 367 -9.58 0.80 -16.04
C LEU A 367 -10.48 -0.43 -16.01
N GLN A 368 -11.12 -0.75 -17.14
CA GLN A 368 -12.06 -1.87 -17.23
C GLN A 368 -11.36 -3.23 -17.23
N GLU A 369 -10.12 -3.31 -17.68
CA GLU A 369 -9.31 -4.52 -17.66
C GLU A 369 -8.75 -4.82 -16.26
N VAL A 370 -8.53 -3.78 -15.44
CA VAL A 370 -8.02 -3.91 -14.08
C VAL A 370 -9.10 -4.26 -13.05
N THR A 371 -10.37 -3.96 -13.34
CA THR A 371 -11.50 -4.13 -12.41
C THR A 371 -12.50 -5.16 -12.88
#